data_AF-A0A1M6L3G5-F1
#
_entry.id   AF-A0A1M6L3G5-F1
#
_cell.length_a   1.000
_cell.length_b   1.000
_cell.length_c   1.000
_cell.angle_alpha   90.00
_cell.angle_beta   90.00
_cell.angle_gamma   90.00
#
_symmetry.space_group_name_H-M   'P 1'
#
loop_
_entity.id
_entity.type
_entity.pdbx_description
1 polymer ?
#
loop_
_entity_poly.entity_id
_entity_poly.type
_entity_poly.pdbx_seq_one_letter_code
_entity_poly.pdbx_strand_id
1 'polypeptide(L)'
;MSVSRESLSVDADGISRDNRRVYEAADFTDEIVDHAHSARTSIEVPWGDRGDYSKRMQETLGEAEKILWQLLDYVAVAQRQAADGAIRTARGFSATEDVNIDTSGSFDPRTRGGRR
;
A
#
# COMPACT_ATOMS: atom_id res chain seq x y z
N MET A 1 14.26 4.18 -39.24
CA MET A 1 13.45 3.92 -38.03
C MET A 1 14.19 4.52 -36.85
N SER A 2 13.82 5.72 -36.42
CA SER A 2 14.41 6.34 -35.22
C SER A 2 13.77 5.73 -33.99
N VAL A 3 14.57 5.07 -33.16
CA VAL A 3 14.14 4.63 -31.83
C VAL A 3 14.08 5.89 -30.98
N SER A 4 12.89 6.48 -30.86
CA SER A 4 12.65 7.49 -29.83
C SER A 4 12.87 6.81 -28.49
N ARG A 5 13.96 7.15 -27.80
CA ARG A 5 14.14 6.80 -26.40
C ARG A 5 13.09 7.60 -25.63
N GLU A 6 11.91 7.01 -25.45
CA GLU A 6 10.97 7.43 -24.43
C GLU A 6 11.69 7.29 -23.10
N SER A 7 12.20 8.41 -22.60
CA SER A 7 12.65 8.53 -21.23
C SER A 7 11.45 8.22 -20.35
N LEU A 8 11.49 7.07 -19.68
CA LEU A 8 10.60 6.76 -18.56
C LEU A 8 10.87 7.80 -17.47
N SER A 9 10.16 8.93 -17.52
CA SER A 9 10.13 9.87 -16.40
C SER A 9 9.06 9.39 -15.42
N VAL A 10 9.46 9.24 -14.17
CA VAL A 10 8.56 8.83 -13.10
C VAL A 10 8.16 10.06 -12.31
N ASP A 11 6.87 10.30 -12.16
CA ASP A 11 6.32 11.36 -11.32
C ASP A 11 6.47 10.96 -9.83
N ALA A 12 7.67 11.16 -9.29
CA ALA A 12 8.03 10.82 -7.92
C ALA A 12 7.18 11.60 -6.89
N ASP A 13 6.76 12.83 -7.22
CA ASP A 13 5.89 13.66 -6.39
C ASP A 13 4.45 13.12 -6.38
N GLY A 14 3.94 12.71 -7.54
CA GLY A 14 2.67 12.01 -7.68
C GLY A 14 2.65 10.70 -6.88
N ILE A 15 3.68 9.86 -7.01
CA ILE A 15 3.80 8.62 -6.24
C ILE A 15 3.91 8.90 -4.74
N SER A 16 4.64 9.93 -4.32
CA SER A 16 4.73 10.28 -2.89
C SER A 16 3.38 10.74 -2.33
N ARG A 17 2.63 11.55 -3.09
CA ARG A 17 1.28 12.00 -2.70
C ARG A 17 0.31 10.84 -2.62
N ASP A 18 0.31 9.96 -3.61
CA ASP A 18 -0.59 8.82 -3.65
C ASP A 18 -0.23 7.77 -2.59
N ASN A 19 1.06 7.54 -2.33
CA ASN A 19 1.48 6.70 -1.20
C ASN A 19 1.00 7.22 0.14
N ARG A 20 1.05 8.54 0.37
CA ARG A 20 0.51 9.13 1.61
C ARG A 20 -0.97 8.80 1.77
N ARG A 21 -1.77 8.88 0.70
CA ARG A 21 -3.18 8.51 0.72
C ARG A 21 -3.40 7.02 0.99
N VAL A 22 -2.52 6.15 0.49
CA VAL A 22 -2.61 4.71 0.76
C VAL A 22 -2.28 4.40 2.22
N TYR A 23 -1.29 5.09 2.82
CA TYR A 23 -1.04 4.96 4.27
C TYR A 23 -2.20 5.53 5.09
N GLU A 24 -2.73 6.70 4.74
CA GLU A 24 -3.92 7.27 5.40
C GLU A 24 -5.12 6.31 5.33
N ALA A 25 -5.32 5.62 4.20
CA ALA A 25 -6.36 4.61 4.06
C ALA A 25 -6.09 3.34 4.89
N ALA A 26 -4.83 2.93 5.03
CA ALA A 26 -4.46 1.81 5.90
C ALA A 26 -4.68 2.15 7.37
N ASP A 27 -4.26 3.33 7.81
CA ASP A 27 -4.45 3.78 9.20
C ASP A 27 -5.93 3.96 9.53
N PHE A 28 -6.73 4.49 8.58
CA PHE A 28 -8.18 4.55 8.73
C PHE A 28 -8.83 3.16 8.82
N THR A 29 -8.30 2.17 8.09
CA THR A 29 -8.79 0.79 8.15
C THR A 29 -8.48 0.17 9.51
N ASP A 30 -7.25 0.35 10.02
CA ASP A 30 -6.86 -0.08 11.37
C ASP A 30 -7.77 0.57 12.44
N GLU A 31 -8.03 1.87 12.36
CA GLU A 31 -8.88 2.58 13.32
C GLU A 31 -10.33 2.05 13.33
N ILE A 32 -10.89 1.76 12.15
CA ILE A 32 -12.22 1.14 12.05
C ILE A 32 -12.22 -0.25 12.69
N VAL A 33 -11.21 -1.07 12.41
CA VAL A 33 -11.10 -2.42 12.97
C VAL A 33 -11.01 -2.38 14.49
N ASP A 34 -10.13 -1.54 15.03
CA ASP A 34 -9.94 -1.37 16.47
C ASP A 34 -11.22 -0.88 17.15
N HIS A 35 -11.89 0.12 16.56
CA HIS A 35 -13.14 0.64 17.09
C HIS A 35 -14.25 -0.42 17.08
N ALA A 36 -14.40 -1.14 15.97
CA ALA A 36 -15.46 -2.12 15.80
C ALA A 36 -15.22 -3.37 16.66
N HIS A 37 -13.96 -3.81 16.81
CA HIS A 37 -13.60 -4.89 17.73
C HIS A 37 -13.84 -4.50 19.19
N SER A 38 -13.50 -3.27 19.57
CA SER A 38 -13.77 -2.73 20.91
C SER A 38 -15.27 -2.65 21.20
N ALA A 39 -16.06 -2.13 20.26
CA ALA A 39 -17.51 -2.08 20.38
C ALA A 39 -18.10 -3.49 20.51
N ARG A 40 -17.60 -4.45 19.74
CA ARG A 40 -18.09 -5.82 19.76
C ARG A 40 -17.77 -6.55 21.06
N THR A 41 -16.53 -6.45 21.53
CA THR A 41 -16.07 -7.08 22.78
C THR A 41 -16.76 -6.51 24.00
N SER A 42 -17.25 -5.26 23.94
CA SER A 42 -18.10 -4.67 24.98
C SER A 42 -19.48 -5.35 25.11
N ILE A 43 -19.90 -6.10 24.09
CA ILE A 43 -21.17 -6.82 24.08
C ILE A 43 -20.90 -8.32 24.32
N GLU A 44 -20.97 -8.73 25.59
CA GLU A 44 -20.64 -10.10 26.02
C GLU A 44 -21.57 -11.16 25.41
N VAL A 45 -22.85 -10.82 25.20
CA VAL A 45 -23.87 -11.71 24.61
C VAL A 45 -24.82 -10.93 23.69
N PRO A 46 -24.42 -10.64 22.44
CA PRO A 46 -25.19 -9.79 21.52
C PRO A 46 -26.52 -10.41 21.11
N TRP A 47 -26.61 -11.74 21.19
CA TRP A 47 -27.80 -12.52 20.82
C TRP A 47 -28.52 -13.10 22.03
N GLY A 48 -28.09 -12.78 23.26
CA GLY A 48 -28.54 -13.39 24.51
C GLY A 48 -27.77 -14.67 24.88
N ASP A 49 -27.93 -15.13 26.12
CA ASP A 49 -27.19 -16.27 26.70
C ASP A 49 -27.96 -17.60 26.62
N ARG A 50 -29.25 -17.58 26.24
CA ARG A 50 -30.16 -18.73 26.31
C ARG A 50 -31.11 -18.81 25.12
N GLY A 51 -31.61 -20.02 24.87
CA GLY A 51 -32.64 -20.31 23.86
C GLY A 51 -32.11 -20.62 22.47
N ASP A 52 -32.98 -21.19 21.63
CA ASP A 52 -32.60 -21.63 20.29
C ASP A 52 -32.22 -20.48 19.35
N TYR A 53 -32.77 -19.28 19.60
CA TYR A 53 -32.45 -18.08 18.83
C TYR A 53 -30.99 -17.67 19.01
N SER A 54 -30.52 -17.51 20.25
CA SER A 54 -29.14 -17.11 20.55
C SER A 54 -28.14 -18.11 20.00
N LYS A 55 -28.44 -19.41 20.15
CA LYS A 55 -27.61 -20.50 19.59
C LYS A 55 -27.50 -20.41 18.06
N ARG A 56 -28.63 -20.27 17.36
CA ARG A 56 -28.63 -20.16 15.89
C ARG A 56 -27.92 -18.92 15.39
N MET A 57 -28.08 -17.78 16.07
CA MET A 57 -27.40 -16.54 15.70
C MET A 57 -25.89 -16.64 15.94
N GLN A 58 -25.47 -17.26 17.03
CA GLN A 58 -24.05 -17.49 17.31
C GLN A 58 -23.42 -18.46 16.31
N GLU A 59 -24.13 -19.52 15.93
CA GLU A 59 -23.66 -20.50 14.92
C GLU A 59 -23.55 -19.87 13.52
N THR A 60 -24.56 -19.10 13.10
CA THR A 60 -24.58 -18.52 11.74
C THR A 60 -23.73 -17.27 11.60
N LEU A 61 -23.81 -16.34 12.55
CA LEU A 61 -23.13 -15.05 12.46
C LEU A 61 -21.78 -15.04 13.16
N GLY A 62 -21.54 -15.90 14.14
CA GLY A 62 -20.25 -15.97 14.83
C GLY A 62 -19.09 -16.38 13.92
N GLU A 63 -19.36 -17.25 12.93
CA GLU A 63 -18.37 -17.62 11.91
C GLU A 63 -18.18 -16.51 10.88
N ALA A 64 -19.27 -15.90 10.41
CA ALA A 64 -19.20 -14.75 9.51
C ALA A 64 -18.44 -13.56 10.11
N GLU A 65 -18.63 -13.32 11.42
CA GLU A 65 -17.92 -12.31 12.18
C GLU A 65 -16.41 -12.57 12.23
N LYS A 66 -15.99 -13.81 12.49
CA LYS A 66 -14.56 -14.19 12.46
C LYS A 66 -13.94 -13.96 11.08
N ILE A 67 -14.66 -14.33 10.02
CA ILE A 67 -14.19 -14.15 8.64
C ILE A 67 -14.08 -12.65 8.31
N LEU A 68 -15.05 -11.84 8.75
CA LEU A 68 -15.02 -10.39 8.55
C LEU A 68 -13.77 -9.78 9.19
N TRP A 69 -13.45 -10.14 10.44
CA TRP A 69 -12.25 -9.63 11.12
C TRP A 69 -10.96 -10.04 10.40
N GLN A 70 -10.84 -11.31 10.00
CA GLN A 70 -9.69 -11.78 9.23
C GLN A 70 -9.53 -11.03 7.90
N LEU A 71 -10.63 -10.70 7.24
CA LEU A 71 -10.61 -10.00 5.97
C LEU A 71 -10.18 -8.54 6.15
N LEU A 72 -10.66 -7.88 7.20
CA LEU A 72 -10.30 -6.49 7.49
C LEU A 72 -8.81 -6.36 7.87
N ASP A 73 -8.28 -7.26 8.71
CA ASP A 73 -6.85 -7.34 9.02
C ASP A 73 -6.01 -7.53 7.73
N TYR A 74 -6.46 -8.42 6.85
CA TYR A 74 -5.78 -8.67 5.59
C TYR A 74 -5.75 -7.43 4.68
N VAL A 75 -6.86 -6.69 4.60
CA VAL A 75 -6.95 -5.46 3.79
C VAL A 75 -5.96 -4.41 4.29
N ALA A 76 -5.89 -4.17 5.59
CA ALA A 76 -4.94 -3.21 6.16
C ALA A 76 -3.48 -3.57 5.85
N VAL A 77 -3.13 -4.86 5.99
CA VAL A 77 -1.79 -5.36 5.64
C VAL A 77 -1.50 -5.20 4.14
N ALA A 78 -2.46 -5.54 3.29
CA ALA A 78 -2.32 -5.43 1.84
C ALA A 78 -2.12 -3.97 1.40
N GLN A 79 -2.85 -3.02 1.99
CA GLN A 79 -2.69 -1.58 1.73
C GLN A 79 -1.28 -1.09 2.11
N ARG A 80 -0.75 -1.51 3.27
CA ARG A 80 0.62 -1.18 3.70
C ARG A 80 1.67 -1.76 2.75
N GLN A 81 1.52 -3.02 2.36
CA GLN A 81 2.45 -3.67 1.42
C GLN A 81 2.43 -3.00 0.05
N ALA A 82 1.27 -2.57 -0.43
CA ALA A 82 1.15 -1.83 -1.69
C ALA A 82 1.85 -0.47 -1.61
N ALA A 83 1.66 0.28 -0.53
CA ALA A 83 2.34 1.57 -0.29
C ALA A 83 3.87 1.40 -0.23
N ASP A 84 4.35 0.40 0.52
CA ASP A 84 5.79 0.09 0.61
C ASP A 84 6.39 -0.26 -0.76
N GLY A 85 5.68 -1.06 -1.56
CA GLY A 85 6.11 -1.44 -2.90
C GLY A 85 6.23 -0.25 -3.84
N ALA A 86 5.26 0.66 -3.78
CA ALA A 86 5.26 1.89 -4.58
C ALA A 86 6.38 2.86 -4.15
N ILE A 87 6.67 3.00 -2.85
CA ILE A 87 7.83 3.78 -2.37
C ILE A 87 9.14 3.18 -2.87
N ARG A 88 9.32 1.86 -2.76
CA ARG A 88 10.55 1.19 -3.24
C ARG A 88 10.75 1.41 -4.73
N THR A 89 9.66 1.34 -5.50
CA THR A 89 9.68 1.58 -6.95
C THR A 89 10.09 3.01 -7.26
N ALA A 90 9.47 4.01 -6.62
CA ALA A 90 9.83 5.43 -6.80
C ALA A 90 11.29 5.71 -6.45
N ARG A 91 11.79 5.20 -5.32
CA ARG A 91 13.20 5.36 -4.92
C ARG A 91 14.16 4.71 -5.92
N GLY A 92 13.80 3.54 -6.46
CA GLY A 92 14.58 2.87 -7.50
C GLY A 92 14.71 3.72 -8.76
N PHE A 93 13.63 4.37 -9.19
CA PHE A 93 13.63 5.28 -10.33
C PHE A 93 14.43 6.56 -10.07
N SER A 94 14.27 7.22 -8.91
CA SER A 94 15.08 8.39 -8.56
C SER A 94 16.58 8.07 -8.54
N ALA A 95 16.97 6.94 -7.96
CA ALA A 95 18.38 6.53 -7.94
C ALA A 95 18.94 6.23 -9.34
N THR A 96 18.12 5.68 -10.25
CA THR A 96 18.53 5.48 -11.64
C THR A 96 18.56 6.78 -12.44
N GLU A 97 17.70 7.74 -12.13
CA GLU A 97 17.73 9.08 -12.69
C GLU A 97 18.98 9.85 -12.26
N ASP A 98 19.33 9.82 -10.96
CA ASP A 98 20.56 10.43 -10.45
C ASP A 98 21.81 9.85 -11.12
N VAL A 99 21.88 8.52 -11.27
CA VAL A 99 22.99 7.85 -11.98
C VAL A 99 23.02 8.23 -13.46
N ASN A 100 21.87 8.41 -14.11
CA ASN A 100 21.79 8.86 -15.49
C ASN A 100 22.23 10.32 -15.65
N ILE A 101 21.87 11.21 -14.72
CA ILE A 101 22.32 12.61 -14.71
C ILE A 101 23.84 12.68 -14.54
N ASP A 102 24.41 11.90 -13.62
CA ASP A 102 25.85 11.88 -13.36
C ASP A 102 26.64 11.30 -14.56
N THR A 103 26.11 10.25 -15.20
CA THR A 103 26.72 9.65 -16.41
C THR A 103 26.62 10.58 -17.62
N SER A 104 25.52 11.31 -17.78
CA SER A 104 25.33 12.25 -18.88
C SER A 104 26.09 13.57 -18.68
N GLY A 105 26.37 13.97 -17.44
CA GLY A 105 27.28 15.08 -17.12
C GLY A 105 28.75 14.79 -17.44
N SER A 106 29.16 13.52 -17.38
CA SER A 106 30.51 13.06 -17.75
C SER A 106 30.73 12.94 -19.27
N PHE A 107 29.66 12.89 -20.07
CA PHE A 107 29.75 12.73 -21.52
C PHE A 107 29.78 14.10 -22.22
N ASP A 108 30.94 14.77 -22.23
CA ASP A 108 31.17 15.90 -23.13
C ASP A 108 31.55 15.38 -24.53
N PRO A 109 30.66 15.44 -25.54
CA PRO A 109 31.00 15.01 -26.91
C PRO A 109 32.08 15.88 -27.57
N ARG A 110 32.49 17.01 -26.97
CA ARG A 110 33.57 17.88 -27.49
C ARG A 110 34.97 17.44 -27.07
N THR A 111 35.13 16.53 -26.11
CA THR A 111 36.46 16.02 -25.70
C THR A 111 36.93 14.80 -26.50
N ARG A 112 36.10 14.25 -27.40
CA ARG A 112 36.49 13.13 -28.30
C ARG A 112 36.98 13.60 -29.66
N GLY A 113 37.83 14.64 -29.67
CA GLY A 113 38.53 15.13 -30.85
C GLY A 113 40.02 15.29 -30.56
N GLY A 114 40.82 14.28 -30.89
CA GLY A 114 42.27 14.43 -31.03
C GLY A 114 43.14 13.69 -30.02
N ARG A 115 43.44 12.42 -30.33
CA ARG A 115 44.81 11.85 -30.32
C ARG A 115 44.77 10.36 -30.66
N ARG A 116 44.81 10.05 -31.95
CA ARG A 116 45.91 9.34 -32.63
C ARG A 116 45.52 9.13 -34.08
#